data_AF-K1SHF9-F1
#
_entry.id   AF-K1SHF9-F1
#
_cell.length_a   1.000
_cell.length_b   1.000
_cell.length_c   1.000
_cell.angle_alpha   90.00
_cell.angle_beta   90.00
_cell.angle_gamma   90.00
#
_symmetry.space_group_name_H-M   'P 1'
#
loop_
_entity.id
_entity.type
_entity.pdbx_description
1 polymer ?
#
loop_
_entity_poly.entity_id
_entity_poly.type
_entity_poly.pdbx_seq_one_letter_code
_entity_poly.pdbx_strand_id
1 'polypeptide(L)'
;PSDAKIYIDGNYAADGITTATLKKKDGFIVVKFEREGYVTLETKIFTTDKRKAVSYTMRRDAFFDVSVASGLVNKYFSVKISKDLYTVDESGKRNTELAWKMIHQVILNYFDEIQTTDMASGFIQTPWLYKSFPEADKQIRTRVSVKESNLGGDLTFQIKYLPKLPL
;
A
#
# COMPACT_ATOMS: atom_id res chain seq x y z
N PRO A 1 4.40 10.76 -20.05
CA PRO A 1 4.10 12.07 -19.42
C PRO A 1 5.14 13.10 -19.91
N SER A 2 4.76 14.34 -20.21
CA SER A 2 5.60 15.31 -20.94
C SER A 2 6.73 15.96 -20.14
N ASP A 3 6.77 15.74 -18.83
CA ASP A 3 7.67 16.30 -17.81
C ASP A 3 8.47 15.19 -17.09
N ALA A 4 8.50 13.97 -17.63
CA ALA A 4 9.24 12.86 -17.01
C ALA A 4 10.75 13.10 -17.08
N LYS A 5 11.46 12.84 -15.99
CA LYS A 5 12.93 12.88 -15.94
C LYS A 5 13.50 11.75 -16.79
N ILE A 6 14.43 12.09 -17.66
CA ILE A 6 15.12 11.15 -18.54
C ILE A 6 16.57 11.04 -18.09
N TYR A 7 17.04 9.81 -17.91
CA TYR A 7 18.43 9.50 -17.65
C TYR A 7 18.98 8.64 -18.79
N ILE A 8 20.19 8.96 -19.23
CA ILE A 8 20.93 8.18 -20.23
C ILE A 8 22.21 7.68 -19.56
N ASP A 9 22.41 6.37 -19.56
CA ASP A 9 23.53 5.67 -18.91
C ASP A 9 23.72 6.10 -17.45
N GLY A 10 22.59 6.26 -16.74
CA GLY A 10 22.55 6.66 -15.33
C GLY A 10 22.70 8.17 -15.06
N ASN A 11 23.05 8.97 -16.07
CA ASN A 11 23.18 10.42 -15.94
C ASN A 11 21.87 11.12 -16.31
N TYR A 12 21.48 12.11 -15.51
CA TYR A 12 20.34 12.95 -15.83
C TYR A 12 20.58 13.70 -17.15
N ALA A 13 19.65 13.57 -18.09
CA ALA A 13 19.76 14.13 -19.43
C ALA A 13 18.84 15.34 -19.63
N ALA A 14 17.54 15.19 -19.34
CA ALA A 14 16.54 16.27 -19.45
C ALA A 14 15.20 15.85 -18.83
N ASP A 15 14.24 16.77 -18.80
CA ASP A 15 12.82 16.47 -18.57
C ASP A 15 12.05 16.46 -19.90
N GLY A 16 11.18 15.47 -20.09
CA GLY A 16 10.23 15.39 -21.20
C GLY A 16 10.80 14.83 -22.49
N ILE A 17 11.67 15.57 -23.17
CA ILE A 17 12.25 15.19 -24.47
C ILE A 17 13.76 15.44 -24.43
N THR A 18 14.55 14.51 -24.96
CA THR A 18 16.00 14.68 -25.11
C THR A 18 16.50 14.03 -26.41
N THR A 19 17.68 14.44 -26.85
CA THR A 19 18.40 13.83 -27.96
C THR A 19 19.64 13.11 -27.44
N ALA A 20 19.81 11.85 -27.82
CA ALA A 20 20.98 11.06 -27.47
C ALA A 20 21.82 10.73 -28.72
N THR A 21 23.14 10.87 -28.61
CA THR A 21 24.05 10.46 -29.67
C THR A 21 24.61 9.09 -29.35
N LEU A 22 24.22 8.07 -30.12
CA LEU A 22 24.80 6.74 -30.00
C LEU A 22 26.11 6.66 -30.78
N LYS A 23 27.23 6.38 -30.09
CA LYS A 23 28.49 6.07 -30.76
C LYS A 23 28.54 4.56 -31.03
N LYS A 24 28.97 4.17 -32.24
CA LYS A 24 29.06 2.75 -32.65
C LYS A 24 29.86 1.86 -31.68
N LYS A 25 30.85 2.43 -30.98
CA LYS A 25 31.68 1.71 -30.02
C LYS A 25 30.95 1.27 -28.74
N ASP A 26 29.86 1.95 -28.38
CA ASP A 26 29.18 1.73 -27.11
C ASP A 26 28.13 0.60 -27.22
N GLY A 27 27.75 0.20 -28.44
CA GLY A 27 26.84 -0.91 -28.71
C GLY A 27 25.36 -0.58 -28.43
N PHE A 28 25.06 -0.01 -27.26
CA PHE A 28 23.75 0.46 -26.84
C PHE A 28 23.87 1.59 -25.79
N ILE A 29 22.76 2.29 -25.54
CA ILE A 29 22.59 3.17 -24.38
C ILE A 29 21.44 2.66 -23.51
N VAL A 30 21.52 2.88 -22.20
CA VAL A 30 20.42 2.62 -21.26
C VAL A 30 19.64 3.90 -21.06
N VAL A 31 18.34 3.87 -21.28
CA VAL A 31 17.44 5.01 -21.07
C VAL A 31 16.47 4.66 -19.95
N LYS A 32 16.43 5.51 -18.93
CA LYS A 32 15.55 5.39 -17.77
C LYS A 32 14.65 6.63 -17.69
N PHE A 33 13.36 6.40 -17.46
CA PHE A 33 12.35 7.44 -17.32
C PHE A 33 11.75 7.38 -15.92
N GLU A 34 11.76 8.50 -15.20
CA GLU A 34 11.17 8.63 -13.88
C GLU A 34 10.17 9.78 -13.83
N ARG A 35 9.01 9.53 -13.23
CA ARG A 35 8.05 10.56 -12.87
C ARG A 35 7.27 10.08 -11.65
N GLU A 36 7.07 10.97 -10.69
CA GLU A 36 6.22 10.69 -9.54
C GLU A 36 4.80 10.30 -9.99
N GLY A 37 4.24 9.26 -9.38
CA GLY A 37 2.94 8.70 -9.76
C GLY A 37 2.93 7.84 -11.03
N TYR A 38 4.10 7.50 -11.59
CA TYR A 38 4.26 6.61 -12.72
C TYR A 38 5.28 5.51 -12.42
N VAL A 39 5.10 4.34 -13.02
CA VAL A 39 6.08 3.24 -12.93
C VAL A 39 7.33 3.64 -13.70
N THR A 40 8.50 3.56 -13.04
CA THR A 40 9.80 3.78 -13.68
C THR A 40 9.95 2.85 -14.88
N LEU A 41 10.33 3.41 -16.03
CA LEU A 41 10.54 2.65 -17.26
C LEU A 41 12.02 2.67 -17.60
N GLU A 42 12.64 1.49 -17.69
CA GLU A 42 14.04 1.34 -18.09
C GLU A 42 14.12 0.48 -19.36
N THR A 43 14.90 0.93 -20.34
CA THR A 43 15.01 0.27 -21.64
C THR A 43 16.38 0.51 -22.27
N LYS A 44 16.75 -0.31 -23.26
CA LYS A 44 18.02 -0.20 -23.98
C LYS A 44 17.75 0.16 -25.43
N ILE A 45 18.49 1.14 -25.95
CA ILE A 45 18.48 1.51 -27.37
C ILE A 45 19.81 1.07 -27.98
N PHE A 46 19.76 0.16 -28.94
CA PHE A 46 20.94 -0.39 -29.60
C PHE A 46 21.38 0.48 -30.78
N THR A 47 22.69 0.51 -31.06
CA THR A 47 23.28 1.20 -32.21
C THR A 47 22.81 0.65 -33.57
N THR A 48 22.26 -0.56 -33.60
CA THR A 48 21.63 -1.18 -34.77
C THR A 48 20.20 -0.69 -35.02
N ASP A 49 19.60 0.02 -34.06
CA ASP A 49 18.28 0.62 -34.21
C ASP A 49 18.33 1.78 -35.21
N LYS A 50 17.58 1.65 -36.30
CA LYS A 50 17.53 2.64 -37.39
C LYS A 50 16.49 3.74 -37.15
N ARG A 51 15.72 3.67 -36.07
CA ARG A 51 14.68 4.66 -35.76
C ARG A 51 15.33 6.00 -35.41
N LYS A 52 14.87 7.07 -36.07
CA LYS A 52 15.33 8.44 -35.81
C LYS A 52 14.70 9.06 -34.57
N ALA A 53 13.56 8.53 -34.13
CA ALA A 53 12.85 8.96 -32.94
C ALA A 53 12.14 7.76 -32.30
N VAL A 54 12.11 7.74 -30.97
CA VAL A 54 11.39 6.75 -30.16
C VAL A 54 10.56 7.49 -29.12
N SER A 55 9.36 7.01 -28.85
CA SER A 55 8.46 7.56 -27.83
C SER A 55 8.05 6.46 -26.87
N TYR A 56 8.04 6.77 -25.58
CA TYR A 56 7.68 5.84 -24.52
C TYR A 56 6.51 6.40 -23.72
N THR A 57 5.48 5.58 -23.53
CA THR A 57 4.34 5.92 -22.68
C THR A 57 4.54 5.26 -21.32
N MET A 58 4.75 6.07 -20.28
CA MET A 58 4.81 5.56 -18.91
C MET A 58 3.40 5.22 -18.41
N ARG A 59 3.28 4.08 -17.74
CA ARG A 59 2.04 3.66 -17.08
C ARG A 59 1.93 4.39 -15.74
N ARG A 60 0.73 4.92 -15.44
CA ARG A 60 0.44 5.46 -14.10
C ARG A 60 0.64 4.37 -13.06
N ASP A 61 1.25 4.74 -11.94
CA ASP A 61 1.37 3.87 -10.79
C ASP A 61 0.02 3.85 -10.06
N ALA A 62 -0.77 2.80 -10.28
CA ALA A 62 -2.05 2.61 -9.59
C ALA A 62 -1.89 2.61 -8.06
N PHE A 63 -0.69 2.34 -7.54
CA PHE A 63 -0.38 2.39 -6.11
C PHE A 63 -0.15 3.81 -5.61
N PHE A 64 0.34 4.74 -6.42
CA PHE A 64 0.42 6.15 -6.01
C PHE A 64 -0.99 6.69 -5.79
N ASP A 65 -1.91 6.42 -6.72
CA ASP A 65 -3.31 6.82 -6.58
C ASP A 65 -3.97 6.15 -5.35
N VAL A 66 -3.74 4.86 -5.08
CA VAL A 66 -4.31 4.18 -3.88
C VAL A 66 -3.67 4.64 -2.58
N SER A 67 -2.36 4.88 -2.54
CA SER A 67 -1.64 5.32 -1.33
C SER A 67 -1.93 6.78 -0.98
N VAL A 68 -2.04 7.66 -1.98
CA VAL A 68 -2.44 9.06 -1.81
C VAL A 68 -3.94 9.18 -1.54
N ALA A 69 -4.79 8.44 -2.27
CA ALA A 69 -6.24 8.46 -2.05
C ALA A 69 -6.66 7.88 -0.70
N SER A 70 -5.86 7.00 -0.11
CA SER A 70 -6.29 6.36 1.12
C SER A 70 -6.38 7.35 2.28
N GLY A 71 -5.43 8.28 2.50
CA GLY A 71 -5.48 9.29 3.58
C GLY A 71 -5.72 8.78 5.03
N LEU A 72 -5.91 7.47 5.18
CA LEU A 72 -6.37 6.66 6.30
C LEU A 72 -5.32 5.58 6.63
N VAL A 73 -4.32 5.41 5.74
CA VAL A 73 -3.12 4.60 6.00
C VAL A 73 -2.47 5.07 7.30
N ASN A 74 -2.21 4.13 8.21
CA ASN A 74 -1.63 4.35 9.53
C ASN A 74 -2.48 5.19 10.50
N LYS A 75 -3.73 5.54 10.18
CA LYS A 75 -4.64 6.20 11.11
C LYS A 75 -5.51 5.16 11.83
N TYR A 76 -5.76 5.42 13.10
CA TYR A 76 -6.77 4.68 13.86
C TYR A 76 -8.13 5.24 13.50
N PHE A 77 -9.03 4.39 13.02
CA PHE A 77 -10.45 4.72 12.98
C PHE A 77 -11.16 4.04 14.15
N SER A 78 -12.05 4.78 14.79
CA SER A 78 -12.76 4.34 15.99
C SER A 78 -14.19 3.95 15.62
N VAL A 79 -14.59 2.73 15.97
CA VAL A 79 -15.94 2.22 15.78
C VAL A 79 -16.59 2.09 17.14
N LYS A 80 -17.63 2.87 17.39
CA LYS A 80 -18.46 2.74 18.58
C LYS A 80 -19.34 1.50 18.43
N ILE A 81 -19.36 0.66 19.46
CA ILE A 81 -20.15 -0.56 19.46
C ILE A 81 -21.55 -0.27 19.99
N SER A 82 -22.57 -0.85 19.35
CA SER A 82 -23.96 -0.69 19.81
C SER A 82 -24.09 -1.23 21.23
N LYS A 83 -24.90 -0.55 22.04
CA LYS A 83 -25.21 -0.95 23.43
C LYS A 83 -25.94 -2.29 23.51
N ASP A 84 -26.49 -2.77 22.40
CA ASP A 84 -27.13 -4.09 22.31
C ASP A 84 -26.12 -5.25 22.27
N LEU A 85 -24.84 -4.94 21.98
CA LEU A 85 -23.77 -5.94 21.81
C LEU A 85 -22.87 -6.08 23.05
N TYR A 86 -23.15 -5.32 24.12
CA TYR A 86 -22.47 -5.47 25.40
C TYR A 86 -23.42 -5.12 26.55
N THR A 87 -23.44 -5.95 27.58
CA THR A 87 -24.18 -5.65 28.81
C THR A 87 -23.22 -5.14 29.87
N VAL A 88 -23.70 -4.25 30.73
CA VAL A 88 -22.94 -3.79 31.90
C VAL A 88 -23.69 -4.32 33.12
N ASP A 89 -23.07 -5.26 33.85
CA ASP A 89 -23.65 -5.75 35.10
C ASP A 89 -23.62 -4.65 36.16
N GLU A 90 -24.47 -4.77 37.19
CA GLU A 90 -24.56 -3.84 38.33
C GLU A 90 -23.22 -3.65 39.09
N SER A 91 -22.30 -4.61 38.95
CA SER A 91 -20.92 -4.56 39.47
C SER A 91 -19.94 -3.78 38.58
N GLY A 92 -20.41 -3.13 37.50
CA GLY A 92 -19.59 -2.38 36.54
C GLY A 92 -18.78 -3.25 35.57
N LYS A 93 -18.95 -4.57 35.62
CA LYS A 93 -18.28 -5.51 34.73
C LYS A 93 -19.01 -5.53 33.38
N ARG A 94 -18.31 -5.14 32.31
CA ARG A 94 -18.84 -5.15 30.95
C ARG A 94 -18.68 -6.54 30.35
N ASN A 95 -19.79 -7.15 29.95
CA ASN A 95 -19.76 -8.35 29.13
C ASN A 95 -19.67 -7.93 27.66
N THR A 96 -18.47 -8.08 27.08
CA THR A 96 -18.16 -7.72 25.69
C THR A 96 -18.08 -8.94 24.76
N GLU A 97 -18.49 -10.13 25.23
CA GLU A 97 -18.33 -11.40 24.51
C GLU A 97 -19.05 -11.41 23.16
N LEU A 98 -20.25 -10.83 23.07
CA LEU A 98 -21.01 -10.74 21.82
C LEU A 98 -20.33 -9.82 20.80
N ALA A 99 -19.89 -8.63 21.23
CA ALA A 99 -19.10 -7.72 20.40
C ALA A 99 -17.79 -8.38 19.92
N TRP A 100 -17.16 -9.16 20.79
CA TRP A 100 -15.95 -9.93 20.49
C TRP A 100 -16.18 -11.02 19.43
N LYS A 101 -17.27 -11.79 19.54
CA LYS A 101 -17.65 -12.78 18.52
C LYS A 101 -17.93 -12.13 17.17
N MET A 102 -18.62 -10.98 17.18
CA MET A 102 -18.94 -10.25 15.95
C MET A 102 -17.67 -9.74 15.25
N ILE A 103 -16.70 -9.17 15.99
CA ILE A 103 -15.48 -8.66 15.36
C ILE A 103 -14.58 -9.79 14.84
N HIS A 104 -14.55 -10.94 15.52
CA HIS A 104 -13.90 -12.15 15.00
C HIS A 104 -14.52 -12.60 13.69
N GLN A 105 -15.86 -12.68 13.63
CA GLN A 105 -16.56 -13.09 12.41
C GLN A 105 -16.29 -12.11 11.26
N VAL A 106 -16.30 -10.80 11.53
CA VAL A 106 -15.97 -9.77 10.52
C VAL A 106 -14.53 -9.95 10.03
N ILE A 107 -13.55 -10.17 10.91
CA ILE A 107 -12.16 -10.39 10.51
C ILE A 107 -12.01 -11.67 9.70
N LEU A 108 -12.60 -12.78 10.14
CA LEU A 108 -12.52 -14.07 9.45
C LEU A 108 -13.22 -14.08 8.08
N ASN A 109 -14.18 -13.19 7.84
CA ASN A 109 -14.77 -13.02 6.51
C ASN A 109 -13.78 -12.43 5.49
N TYR A 110 -12.74 -11.73 5.93
CA TYR A 110 -11.75 -11.06 5.06
C TYR A 110 -10.33 -11.65 5.17
N PHE A 111 -10.03 -12.36 6.25
CA PHE A 111 -8.73 -12.96 6.54
C PHE A 111 -8.91 -14.43 6.89
N ASP A 112 -8.09 -15.30 6.30
CA ASP A 112 -8.19 -16.74 6.50
C ASP A 112 -7.85 -17.15 7.95
N GLU A 113 -7.01 -16.37 8.64
CA GLU A 113 -6.57 -16.65 9.99
C GLU A 113 -6.31 -15.38 10.82
N ILE A 114 -6.28 -15.55 12.14
CA ILE A 114 -5.93 -14.52 13.11
C ILE A 114 -4.60 -14.92 13.76
N GLN A 115 -3.61 -14.03 13.73
CA GLN A 115 -2.27 -14.31 14.28
C GLN A 115 -2.26 -14.19 15.80
N THR A 116 -2.94 -13.18 16.35
CA THR A 116 -2.96 -12.92 17.78
C THR A 116 -4.33 -12.40 18.17
N THR A 117 -4.90 -12.98 19.21
CA THR A 117 -6.14 -12.54 19.82
C THR A 117 -6.01 -12.60 21.33
N ASP A 118 -6.32 -11.51 22.01
CA ASP A 118 -6.37 -11.43 23.46
C ASP A 118 -7.64 -10.71 23.89
N MET A 119 -8.58 -11.49 24.41
CA MET A 119 -9.88 -10.99 24.87
C MET A 119 -9.74 -10.12 26.13
N ALA A 120 -8.73 -10.36 26.98
CA ALA A 120 -8.55 -9.62 28.22
C ALA A 120 -8.03 -8.20 27.98
N SER A 121 -7.14 -8.03 26.99
CA SER A 121 -6.64 -6.71 26.58
C SER A 121 -7.41 -6.06 25.43
N GLY A 122 -8.38 -6.77 24.84
CA GLY A 122 -9.19 -6.23 23.75
C GLY A 122 -8.43 -6.14 22.41
N PHE A 123 -7.42 -7.00 22.19
CA PHE A 123 -6.49 -6.85 21.07
C PHE A 123 -6.60 -7.99 20.04
N ILE A 124 -6.65 -7.62 18.75
CA ILE A 124 -6.59 -8.56 17.62
C ILE A 124 -5.54 -8.10 16.63
N GLN A 125 -4.80 -9.05 16.09
CA GLN A 125 -3.90 -8.82 14.97
C GLN A 125 -4.02 -9.94 13.94
N THR A 126 -4.16 -9.56 12.67
CA THR A 126 -4.08 -10.49 11.54
C THR A 126 -2.62 -10.72 11.16
N PRO A 127 -2.27 -11.85 10.51
CA PRO A 127 -0.97 -11.99 9.87
C PRO A 127 -0.81 -10.94 8.76
N TRP A 128 0.41 -10.83 8.25
CA TRP A 128 0.68 -10.05 7.05
C TRP A 128 0.07 -10.75 5.83
N LEU A 129 -0.93 -10.11 5.22
CA LEU A 129 -1.45 -10.50 3.92
C LEU A 129 -0.51 -9.97 2.84
N TYR A 130 0.06 -10.90 2.07
CA TYR A 130 0.93 -10.59 0.94
C TYR A 130 0.10 -10.55 -0.32
N LYS A 131 0.11 -9.40 -1.00
CA LYS A 131 -0.43 -9.28 -2.35
C LYS A 131 0.71 -8.93 -3.29
N SER A 132 1.08 -9.86 -4.16
CA SER A 132 2.04 -9.63 -5.23
C SER A 132 1.32 -8.97 -6.39
N PHE A 133 1.99 -7.98 -6.98
CA PHE A 133 1.49 -7.30 -8.17
C PHE A 133 2.54 -7.46 -9.27
N PRO A 134 2.40 -8.50 -10.11
CA PRO A 134 3.37 -8.82 -11.15
C PRO A 134 3.62 -7.65 -12.11
N GLU A 135 2.63 -6.78 -12.30
CA GLU A 135 2.71 -5.67 -13.25
C GLU A 135 3.67 -4.54 -12.81
N ALA A 136 3.98 -4.47 -11.52
CA ALA A 136 4.79 -3.42 -10.91
C ALA A 136 6.06 -3.94 -10.23
N ASP A 137 6.35 -5.24 -10.30
CA ASP A 137 7.42 -5.93 -9.56
C ASP A 137 7.48 -5.53 -8.07
N LYS A 138 6.30 -5.24 -7.50
CA LYS A 138 6.13 -4.81 -6.11
C LYS A 138 5.26 -5.82 -5.40
N GLN A 139 5.65 -6.18 -4.20
CA GLN A 139 4.78 -6.85 -3.24
C GLN A 139 4.20 -5.81 -2.30
N ILE A 140 2.99 -5.98 -1.80
CA ILE A 140 2.49 -5.16 -0.69
C ILE A 140 2.11 -6.12 0.41
N ARG A 141 2.62 -5.84 1.62
CA ARG A 141 2.16 -6.53 2.81
C ARG A 141 1.23 -5.62 3.58
N THR A 142 0.10 -6.18 4.00
CA THR A 142 -0.91 -5.50 4.79
C THR A 142 -1.18 -6.29 6.05
N ARG A 143 -1.32 -5.63 7.19
CA ARG A 143 -1.94 -6.24 8.37
C ARG A 143 -3.00 -5.32 8.98
N VAL A 144 -3.96 -5.91 9.67
CA VAL A 144 -4.96 -5.20 10.45
C VAL A 144 -4.68 -5.44 11.92
N SER A 145 -4.74 -4.36 12.69
CA SER A 145 -4.67 -4.40 14.15
C SER A 145 -5.93 -3.76 14.72
N VAL A 146 -6.60 -4.46 15.64
CA VAL A 146 -7.75 -3.96 16.38
C VAL A 146 -7.37 -3.86 17.84
N LYS A 147 -7.75 -2.77 18.49
CA LYS A 147 -7.56 -2.55 19.92
C LYS A 147 -8.85 -2.00 20.53
N GLU A 148 -9.29 -2.58 21.63
CA GLU A 148 -10.36 -2.05 22.45
C GLU A 148 -9.93 -0.75 23.14
N SER A 149 -10.83 0.21 23.16
CA SER A 149 -10.68 1.51 23.79
C SER A 149 -12.00 1.90 24.44
N ASN A 150 -11.93 2.61 25.56
CA ASN A 150 -13.09 3.13 26.27
C ASN A 150 -13.21 4.64 26.07
N LEU A 151 -13.03 5.09 24.83
CA LEU A 151 -13.16 6.49 24.43
C LEU A 151 -14.60 6.98 24.62
N GLY A 152 -14.79 7.87 25.59
CA GLY A 152 -16.09 8.50 25.85
C GLY A 152 -17.07 7.66 26.66
N GLY A 153 -16.59 6.66 27.40
CA GLY A 153 -17.41 5.85 28.31
C GLY A 153 -18.12 4.67 27.66
N ASP A 154 -18.27 4.62 26.33
CA ASP A 154 -18.81 3.47 25.59
C ASP A 154 -17.70 2.55 25.08
N LEU A 155 -18.02 1.27 24.85
CA LEU A 155 -17.11 0.30 24.22
C LEU A 155 -16.78 0.76 22.78
N THR A 156 -15.50 1.00 22.50
CA THR A 156 -15.04 1.48 21.19
C THR A 156 -13.89 0.61 20.69
N PHE A 157 -13.94 0.11 19.46
CA PHE A 157 -12.78 -0.54 18.85
C PHE A 157 -12.01 0.46 17.97
N GLN A 158 -10.70 0.56 18.20
CA GLN A 158 -9.78 1.25 17.33
C GLN A 158 -9.16 0.27 16.35
N ILE A 159 -9.38 0.49 15.06
CA ILE A 159 -8.88 -0.37 14.01
C ILE A 159 -7.82 0.41 13.23
N LYS A 160 -6.69 -0.24 12.96
CA LYS A 160 -5.57 0.31 12.20
C LYS A 160 -5.22 -0.59 11.04
N TYR A 161 -5.17 0.01 9.85
CA TYR A 161 -4.66 -0.62 8.64
C TYR A 161 -3.18 -0.27 8.48
N LEU A 162 -2.33 -1.29 8.39
CA LEU A 162 -0.87 -1.16 8.29
C LEU A 162 -0.39 -1.75 6.96
N PRO A 163 -0.36 -0.97 5.87
CA PRO A 163 0.32 -1.33 4.65
C PRO A 163 1.81 -1.03 4.80
N LYS A 164 2.68 -1.94 4.34
CA LYS A 164 4.13 -1.73 4.29
C LYS A 164 4.63 -2.11 2.90
N LEU A 165 5.18 -1.14 2.20
CA LEU A 165 5.90 -1.38 0.95
C LEU A 165 7.21 -2.15 1.26
N PRO A 166 7.63 -3.10 0.41
CA PRO A 166 8.99 -3.62 0.40
C PRO A 166 9.91 -2.45 0.08
N LEU A 167 11.03 -2.42 0.82
CA LEU A 167 12.12 -1.47 0.61
C LEU A 167 12.77 -1.73 -0.75
#